data_AF-A0A1Q7QDP3-F1
#
_entry.id   AF-A0A1Q7QDP3-F1
#
_cell.length_a   1.000
_cell.length_b   1.000
_cell.length_c   1.000
_cell.angle_alpha   90.00
_cell.angle_beta   90.00
_cell.angle_gamma   90.00
#
_symmetry.space_group_name_H-M   'P 1'
#
loop_
_entity.id
_entity.type
_entity.pdbx_description
1 polymer ?
#
loop_
_entity_poly.entity_id
_entity_poly.type
_entity_poly.pdbx_seq_one_letter_code
_entity_poly.pdbx_strand_id
1 'polypeptide(L)'
;MLALLLVGSGWYFFVVQAQAAISAPAALVVFNAPVEVGRNDSGYRTAVPGEPLIAGNSVRTGHGGHAAIQFPDGSFVRMSQDTVVTVTAAQLNKDGTLQSAGVAQKVGRTFSNVQHLITGANFKVGGHSVSAEVRGTEFEVLVRADHTNKIWVFVGAATVTGKTAATLTAGQEIDADADGNLSNQRSNQFETQDPFPLAAQCGGTASSGNNAGTAQTSISDSIATGQSEEHVYDSIGGNLTVALCYPGSLMSVTVTDPLGGRRTAQGKSPLTIKIPNAPPGRYRAMVRGVDVRGGEPHSVSFATDAACVEGNVDTGGVVRQTLSNSQIANALSQSGATGVTLQVQGASTNSARIFYHSELGGTPITWTIDFYAATPNLGVVLTQLTVRGFNVKTQLVSRLPQATGQSGVSIDFSVDRVYSCRGPSGGILVIEGHR
;
A
#
# COMPACT_ATOMS: atom_id res chain seq x y z
N MET A 1 -51.69 42.29 -21.13
CA MET A 1 -50.73 43.38 -20.86
C MET A 1 -49.64 42.82 -19.96
N LEU A 2 -48.40 43.03 -20.39
CA LEU A 2 -47.16 42.59 -19.75
C LEU A 2 -46.84 43.48 -18.53
N ALA A 3 -45.99 42.93 -17.65
CA ALA A 3 -44.86 43.60 -16.97
C ALA A 3 -44.99 44.16 -15.53
N LEU A 4 -44.25 43.45 -14.65
CA LEU A 4 -43.06 43.88 -13.88
C LEU A 4 -43.20 44.36 -12.41
N LEU A 5 -42.46 43.58 -11.59
CA LEU A 5 -41.55 43.92 -10.48
C LEU A 5 -42.13 44.37 -9.13
N LEU A 6 -41.74 43.62 -8.09
CA LEU A 6 -40.88 44.16 -7.02
C LEU A 6 -39.92 43.09 -6.47
N VAL A 7 -38.75 43.59 -6.10
CA VAL A 7 -37.48 42.94 -5.75
C VAL A 7 -37.38 42.74 -4.24
N GLY A 8 -36.64 41.72 -3.79
CA GLY A 8 -35.79 41.85 -2.60
C GLY A 8 -35.87 40.74 -1.55
N SER A 9 -34.96 39.78 -1.62
CA SER A 9 -33.91 39.54 -0.61
C SER A 9 -33.24 38.19 -0.91
N GLY A 10 -32.05 38.25 -1.48
CA GLY A 10 -31.24 37.07 -1.78
C GLY A 10 -30.65 36.48 -0.51
N TRP A 11 -30.89 35.18 -0.31
CA TRP A 11 -30.02 34.32 0.47
C TRP A 11 -29.44 33.28 -0.50
N TYR A 12 -28.16 33.43 -0.81
CA TYR A 12 -27.37 32.37 -1.43
C TYR A 12 -27.29 31.20 -0.44
N PHE A 13 -28.21 30.24 -0.56
CA PHE A 13 -27.96 28.92 0.01
C PHE A 13 -26.90 28.24 -0.86
N PHE A 14 -25.63 28.40 -0.47
CA PHE A 14 -24.63 27.39 -0.74
C PHE A 14 -25.11 26.12 -0.03
N VAL A 15 -25.82 25.25 -0.75
CA VAL A 15 -25.92 23.85 -0.34
C VAL A 15 -24.52 23.28 -0.55
N VAL A 16 -23.67 23.42 0.47
CA VAL A 16 -22.51 22.56 0.62
C VAL A 16 -23.10 21.17 0.80
N GLN A 17 -23.29 20.45 -0.30
CA GLN A 17 -23.57 19.02 -0.22
C GLN A 17 -22.36 18.41 0.49
N ALA A 18 -22.53 18.05 1.76
CA ALA A 18 -21.56 17.24 2.47
C ALA A 18 -21.25 16.03 1.59
N GLN A 19 -19.99 15.92 1.17
CA GLN A 19 -19.52 14.77 0.41
C GLN A 19 -19.67 13.54 1.32
N ALA A 20 -20.69 12.72 1.04
CA ALA A 20 -20.87 11.47 1.77
C ALA A 20 -19.72 10.53 1.42
N ALA A 21 -19.01 10.08 2.46
CA ALA A 21 -17.92 9.12 2.37
C ALA A 21 -18.39 7.77 1.85
N ILE A 22 -17.53 7.09 1.10
CA ILE A 22 -17.78 5.74 0.60
C ILE A 22 -16.87 4.78 1.35
N SER A 23 -17.48 3.84 2.08
CA SER A 23 -16.73 2.76 2.71
C SER A 23 -16.09 1.90 1.63
N ALA A 24 -14.77 1.78 1.67
CA ALA A 24 -13.98 0.96 0.78
C ALA A 24 -13.19 -0.04 1.63
N PRO A 25 -13.33 -1.36 1.41
CA PRO A 25 -12.61 -2.33 2.21
C PRO A 25 -11.10 -2.20 1.97
N ALA A 26 -10.32 -2.20 3.05
CA ALA A 26 -8.89 -2.50 2.96
C ALA A 26 -8.71 -4.00 2.66
N ALA A 27 -7.53 -4.43 2.21
CA ALA A 27 -7.21 -5.84 2.04
C ALA A 27 -6.14 -6.28 3.05
N LEU A 28 -6.28 -7.52 3.52
CA LEU A 28 -5.26 -8.17 4.31
C LEU A 28 -4.20 -8.81 3.40
N VAL A 29 -2.94 -8.51 3.64
CA VAL A 29 -1.78 -9.22 3.07
C VAL A 29 -1.14 -10.02 4.20
N VAL A 30 -0.95 -11.32 3.99
CA VAL A 30 -0.28 -12.20 4.96
C VAL A 30 1.09 -12.55 4.40
N PHE A 31 2.14 -12.14 5.10
CA PHE A 31 3.51 -12.50 4.74
C PHE A 31 3.89 -13.83 5.39
N ASN A 32 3.72 -13.91 6.73
CA ASN A 32 4.04 -15.10 7.51
C ASN A 32 2.91 -15.37 8.53
N ALA A 33 2.54 -16.64 8.66
CA ALA A 33 1.59 -17.09 9.68
C ALA A 33 2.28 -17.29 11.04
N PRO A 34 1.55 -17.24 12.17
CA PRO A 34 0.09 -17.14 12.29
C PRO A 34 -0.42 -15.70 12.18
N VAL A 35 -1.50 -15.54 11.42
CA VAL A 35 -2.30 -14.30 11.33
C VAL A 35 -3.76 -14.66 11.49
N GLU A 36 -4.48 -13.87 12.28
CA GLU A 36 -5.88 -14.08 12.57
C GLU A 36 -6.69 -12.79 12.40
N VAL A 37 -7.96 -12.94 12.02
CA VAL A 37 -8.90 -11.85 11.86
C VAL A 37 -10.10 -12.08 12.77
N GLY A 38 -10.50 -11.02 13.46
CA GLY A 38 -11.68 -10.96 14.31
C GLY A 38 -12.49 -9.68 14.05
N ARG A 39 -13.44 -9.40 14.95
CA ARG A 39 -14.22 -8.16 14.94
C ARG A 39 -14.21 -7.55 16.33
N ASN A 40 -13.82 -6.28 16.41
CA ASN A 40 -13.66 -5.52 17.63
C ASN A 40 -12.85 -6.30 18.68
N ASP A 41 -11.70 -6.84 18.26
CA ASP A 41 -10.76 -7.60 19.10
C ASP A 41 -11.40 -8.84 19.75
N SER A 42 -12.34 -9.49 19.05
CA SER A 42 -13.04 -10.68 19.49
C SER A 42 -13.32 -11.65 18.34
N GLY A 43 -13.58 -12.93 18.66
CA GLY A 43 -13.99 -13.93 17.67
C GLY A 43 -12.96 -14.22 16.60
N TYR A 44 -11.68 -14.26 16.97
CA TYR A 44 -10.57 -14.49 16.06
C TYR A 44 -10.67 -15.84 15.35
N ARG A 45 -10.41 -15.82 14.04
CA ARG A 45 -10.20 -16.99 13.20
C ARG A 45 -8.93 -16.82 12.39
N THR A 46 -8.38 -17.91 11.86
CA THR A 46 -7.29 -17.84 10.89
C THR A 46 -7.64 -16.90 9.74
N ALA A 47 -6.68 -16.04 9.42
CA ALA A 47 -6.78 -15.10 8.33
C ALA A 47 -6.80 -15.81 6.98
N VAL A 48 -7.54 -15.24 6.03
CA VAL A 48 -7.49 -15.63 4.61
C VAL A 48 -6.77 -14.51 3.86
N PRO A 49 -5.64 -14.77 3.18
CA PRO A 49 -4.95 -13.75 2.39
C PRO A 49 -5.89 -13.09 1.37
N GLY A 50 -5.79 -11.77 1.24
CA GLY A 50 -6.61 -10.96 0.33
C GLY A 50 -8.01 -10.65 0.85
N GLU A 51 -8.39 -11.12 2.04
CA GLU A 51 -9.73 -10.89 2.56
C GLU A 51 -10.01 -9.39 2.84
N PRO A 52 -11.24 -8.92 2.59
CA PRO A 52 -11.60 -7.54 2.82
C PRO A 52 -11.72 -7.23 4.32
N LEU A 53 -11.11 -6.12 4.72
CA LEU A 53 -11.16 -5.56 6.07
C LEU A 53 -11.95 -4.25 6.04
N ILE A 54 -13.00 -4.17 6.84
CA ILE A 54 -13.81 -2.97 7.04
C ILE A 54 -13.65 -2.44 8.46
N ALA A 55 -14.19 -1.25 8.73
CA ALA A 55 -14.19 -0.68 10.07
C ALA A 55 -14.75 -1.67 11.12
N GLY A 56 -14.00 -1.80 12.21
CA GLY A 56 -14.24 -2.77 13.29
C GLY A 56 -13.60 -4.14 13.08
N ASN A 57 -13.02 -4.46 11.93
CA ASN A 57 -12.21 -5.68 11.83
C ASN A 57 -10.87 -5.52 12.55
N SER A 58 -10.46 -6.57 13.25
CA SER A 58 -9.20 -6.62 13.97
C SER A 58 -8.31 -7.71 13.39
N VAL A 59 -7.04 -7.40 13.18
CA VAL A 59 -6.00 -8.31 12.73
C VAL A 59 -5.04 -8.55 13.89
N ARG A 60 -4.66 -9.80 14.11
CA ARG A 60 -3.66 -10.22 15.08
C ARG A 60 -2.57 -11.02 14.37
N THR A 61 -1.32 -10.60 14.52
CA THR A 61 -0.16 -11.44 14.24
C THR A 61 0.27 -12.14 15.52
N GLY A 62 0.58 -13.43 15.45
CA GLY A 62 1.23 -14.13 16.56
C GLY A 62 2.75 -14.06 16.44
N HIS A 63 3.44 -14.88 17.25
CA HIS A 63 4.88 -15.00 17.21
C HIS A 63 5.38 -15.49 15.84
N GLY A 64 6.37 -14.81 15.25
CA GLY A 64 6.83 -15.03 13.86
C GLY A 64 5.83 -14.65 12.76
N GLY A 65 4.64 -14.16 13.14
CA GLY A 65 3.60 -13.75 12.21
C GLY A 65 3.82 -12.34 11.67
N HIS A 66 3.65 -12.14 10.37
CA HIS A 66 3.79 -10.84 9.71
C HIS A 66 2.65 -10.62 8.71
N ALA A 67 2.07 -9.43 8.75
CA ALA A 67 0.95 -9.06 7.88
C ALA A 67 1.04 -7.60 7.45
N ALA A 68 0.23 -7.20 6.49
CA ALA A 68 -0.08 -5.80 6.22
C ALA A 68 -1.57 -5.59 5.96
N ILE A 69 -2.03 -4.39 6.27
CA ILE A 69 -3.35 -3.88 5.87
C ILE A 69 -3.11 -2.90 4.73
N GLN A 70 -3.55 -3.24 3.53
CA GLN A 70 -3.45 -2.41 2.33
C GLN A 70 -4.75 -1.62 2.15
N PHE A 71 -4.66 -0.30 2.20
CA PHE A 71 -5.79 0.58 1.95
C PHE A 71 -5.94 0.84 0.44
N PRO A 72 -7.17 1.11 -0.04
CA PRO A 72 -7.44 1.33 -1.46
C PRO A 72 -6.73 2.56 -2.07
N ASP A 73 -6.34 3.53 -1.25
CA ASP A 73 -5.59 4.72 -1.69
C ASP A 73 -4.09 4.43 -1.94
N GLY A 74 -3.64 3.19 -1.70
CA GLY A 74 -2.25 2.77 -1.79
C GLY A 74 -1.49 2.87 -0.47
N SER A 75 -2.08 3.47 0.58
CA SER A 75 -1.47 3.50 1.91
C SER A 75 -1.46 2.09 2.52
N PHE A 76 -0.48 1.76 3.35
CA PHE A 76 -0.44 0.47 4.03
C PHE A 76 0.06 0.57 5.47
N VAL A 77 -0.32 -0.41 6.27
CA VAL A 77 0.16 -0.64 7.64
C VAL A 77 0.73 -2.04 7.72
N ARG A 78 2.06 -2.16 7.77
CA ARG A 78 2.77 -3.42 8.06
C ARG A 78 2.76 -3.68 9.56
N MET A 79 2.52 -4.93 9.93
CA MET A 79 2.45 -5.42 11.29
C MET A 79 3.64 -6.36 11.55
N SER A 80 4.37 -6.10 12.63
CA SER A 80 5.36 -7.05 13.15
C SER A 80 4.66 -8.21 13.85
N GLN A 81 5.43 -9.17 14.38
CA GLN A 81 4.91 -10.21 15.26
C GLN A 81 4.22 -9.62 16.51
N ASP A 82 3.36 -10.42 17.12
CA ASP A 82 2.68 -10.10 18.39
C ASP A 82 1.96 -8.74 18.39
N THR A 83 1.34 -8.41 17.26
CA THR A 83 0.74 -7.09 16.99
C THR A 83 -0.77 -7.23 16.77
N VAL A 84 -1.55 -6.37 17.43
CA VAL A 84 -3.01 -6.33 17.29
C VAL A 84 -3.46 -4.94 16.83
N VAL A 85 -4.13 -4.91 15.69
CA VAL A 85 -4.58 -3.68 15.02
C VAL A 85 -6.05 -3.82 14.63
N THR A 86 -6.85 -2.78 14.88
CA THR A 86 -8.25 -2.69 14.45
C THR A 86 -8.41 -1.59 13.41
N VAL A 87 -9.02 -1.90 12.27
CA VAL A 87 -9.36 -0.89 11.26
C VAL A 87 -10.46 0.01 11.83
N THR A 88 -10.20 1.31 11.94
CA THR A 88 -11.17 2.28 12.46
C THR A 88 -11.87 3.03 11.34
N ALA A 89 -11.18 3.25 10.22
CA ALA A 89 -11.74 3.87 9.05
C ALA A 89 -11.05 3.35 7.78
N ALA A 90 -11.83 3.18 6.73
CA ALA A 90 -11.38 2.95 5.36
C ALA A 90 -12.43 3.56 4.44
N GLN A 91 -12.32 4.87 4.22
CA GLN A 91 -13.31 5.68 3.52
C GLN A 91 -12.65 6.53 2.45
N LEU A 92 -13.27 6.53 1.27
CA LEU A 92 -12.88 7.34 0.13
C LEU A 92 -13.92 8.44 -0.11
N ASN A 93 -13.45 9.58 -0.59
CA ASN A 93 -14.29 10.59 -1.20
C ASN A 93 -14.87 10.04 -2.52
N LYS A 94 -15.87 10.75 -3.06
CA LYS A 94 -16.47 10.38 -4.35
C LYS A 94 -15.47 10.39 -5.50
N ASP A 95 -14.50 11.31 -5.49
CA ASP A 95 -13.43 11.37 -6.49
C ASP A 95 -12.35 10.26 -6.32
N GLY A 96 -12.61 9.27 -5.46
CA GLY A 96 -11.73 8.17 -5.13
C GLY A 96 -10.59 8.52 -4.18
N THR A 97 -10.37 9.80 -3.88
CA THR A 97 -9.32 10.19 -2.96
C THR A 97 -9.61 9.70 -1.54
N LEU A 98 -8.57 9.45 -0.74
CA LEU A 98 -8.79 9.06 0.65
C LEU A 98 -9.58 10.17 1.37
N GLN A 99 -10.69 9.82 2.02
CA GLN A 99 -11.36 10.72 2.95
C GLN A 99 -10.81 10.51 4.36
N SER A 100 -10.82 9.25 4.80
CA SER A 100 -10.24 8.85 6.07
C SER A 100 -9.78 7.40 6.00
N ALA A 101 -8.53 7.14 6.36
CA ALA A 101 -8.09 5.81 6.73
C ALA A 101 -7.55 5.86 8.14
N GLY A 102 -7.69 4.76 8.86
CA GLY A 102 -7.19 4.72 10.21
C GLY A 102 -7.21 3.35 10.80
N VAL A 103 -6.30 3.19 11.74
CA VAL A 103 -6.18 1.99 12.54
C VAL A 103 -6.01 2.37 14.02
N ALA A 104 -6.51 1.51 14.90
CA ALA A 104 -6.25 1.55 16.33
C ALA A 104 -5.38 0.34 16.69
N GLN A 105 -4.18 0.59 17.19
CA GLN A 105 -3.24 -0.42 17.61
C GLN A 105 -3.38 -0.64 19.11
N LYS A 106 -3.67 -1.88 19.50
CA LYS A 106 -3.81 -2.27 20.91
C LYS A 106 -2.45 -2.57 21.54
N VAL A 107 -1.59 -3.27 20.80
CA VAL A 107 -0.26 -3.71 21.24
C VAL A 107 0.58 -4.08 20.01
N GLY A 108 1.90 -4.08 20.16
CA GLY A 108 2.86 -4.53 19.16
C GLY A 108 3.46 -3.37 18.39
N ARG A 109 3.98 -3.63 17.18
CA ARG A 109 4.72 -2.65 16.38
C ARG A 109 4.19 -2.63 14.94
N THR A 110 3.96 -1.44 14.41
CA THR A 110 3.54 -1.25 13.02
C THR A 110 4.40 -0.22 12.30
N PHE A 111 4.58 -0.43 11.01
CA PHE A 111 5.15 0.55 10.09
C PHE A 111 4.11 0.94 9.06
N SER A 112 3.90 2.23 8.89
CA SER A 112 2.93 2.78 7.96
C SER A 112 3.64 3.60 6.89
N ASN A 113 3.28 3.36 5.63
CA ASN A 113 3.60 4.24 4.51
C ASN A 113 2.26 4.79 4.01
N VAL A 114 2.08 6.10 4.17
CA VAL A 114 0.87 6.79 3.80
C VAL A 114 1.13 7.58 2.53
N GLN A 115 0.31 7.36 1.51
CA GLN A 115 0.42 8.07 0.25
C GLN A 115 0.19 9.58 0.46
N HIS A 116 0.69 10.41 -0.46
CA HIS A 116 0.45 11.85 -0.38
C HIS A 116 -1.05 12.13 -0.49
N LEU A 117 -1.62 12.54 0.64
CA LEU A 117 -3.04 12.81 0.78
C LEU A 117 -3.40 14.17 0.16
N ILE A 118 -4.57 14.27 -0.46
CA ILE A 118 -5.15 15.56 -0.85
C ILE A 118 -5.56 16.35 0.40
N THR A 119 -5.72 17.68 0.26
CA THR A 119 -6.13 18.56 1.35
C THR A 119 -7.46 18.12 1.98
N GLY A 120 -7.47 17.87 3.30
CA GLY A 120 -8.68 17.50 4.06
C GLY A 120 -8.79 16.01 4.42
N ALA A 121 -7.96 15.16 3.83
CA ALA A 121 -7.87 13.74 4.15
C ALA A 121 -6.99 13.47 5.37
N ASN A 122 -7.41 12.53 6.22
CA ASN A 122 -6.73 12.21 7.47
C ASN A 122 -6.38 10.72 7.52
N PHE A 123 -5.10 10.42 7.73
CA PHE A 123 -4.66 9.09 8.16
C PHE A 123 -4.35 9.14 9.65
N LYS A 124 -5.06 8.34 10.45
CA LYS A 124 -4.93 8.32 11.90
C LYS A 124 -4.50 6.95 12.39
N VAL A 125 -3.37 6.89 13.08
CA VAL A 125 -2.98 5.73 13.88
C VAL A 125 -3.20 6.06 15.34
N GLY A 126 -4.16 5.40 15.97
CA GLY A 126 -4.41 5.51 17.40
C GLY A 126 -3.64 4.44 18.16
N GLY A 127 -2.84 4.87 19.14
CA GLY A 127 -2.41 4.02 20.25
C GLY A 127 -3.41 4.11 21.40
N HIS A 128 -3.02 3.65 22.60
CA HIS A 128 -3.91 3.67 23.76
C HIS A 128 -4.37 5.11 24.14
N SER A 129 -3.42 6.01 24.34
CA SER A 129 -3.63 7.37 24.86
C SER A 129 -3.26 8.48 23.87
N VAL A 130 -2.79 8.11 22.67
CA VAL A 130 -2.26 9.05 21.67
C VAL A 130 -2.70 8.71 20.27
N SER A 131 -2.64 9.68 19.37
CA SER A 131 -2.81 9.46 17.95
C SER A 131 -1.81 10.24 17.10
N ALA A 132 -1.35 9.61 16.02
CA ALA A 132 -0.55 10.26 14.99
C ALA A 132 -1.41 10.58 13.76
N GLU A 133 -1.36 11.82 13.32
CA GLU A 133 -1.96 12.31 12.08
C GLU A 133 -0.86 12.66 11.07
N VAL A 134 -0.98 12.13 9.86
CA VAL A 134 0.10 12.18 8.87
C VAL A 134 -0.41 12.47 7.46
N ARG A 135 0.51 12.92 6.59
CA ARG A 135 0.26 13.15 5.16
C ARG A 135 1.52 12.84 4.38
N GLY A 136 1.50 11.83 3.51
CA GLY A 136 2.69 11.49 2.71
C GLY A 136 3.89 11.12 3.60
N THR A 137 3.69 10.21 4.55
CA THR A 137 4.64 9.99 5.65
C THR A 137 4.93 8.50 5.81
N GLU A 138 6.20 8.19 6.05
CA GLU A 138 6.64 6.87 6.51
C GLU A 138 7.00 6.97 7.98
N PHE A 139 6.31 6.19 8.80
CA PHE A 139 6.47 6.25 10.25
C PHE A 139 6.12 4.92 10.89
N GLU A 140 6.57 4.75 12.12
CA GLU A 140 6.31 3.58 12.94
C GLU A 140 5.60 3.96 14.23
N VAL A 141 4.79 3.01 14.72
CA VAL A 141 4.17 3.06 16.04
C VAL A 141 4.43 1.74 16.78
N LEU A 142 5.04 1.84 17.97
CA LEU A 142 5.13 0.77 18.95
C LEU A 142 4.17 1.07 20.10
N VAL A 143 3.25 0.16 20.39
CA VAL A 143 2.38 0.19 21.58
C VAL A 143 2.83 -0.95 22.50
N ARG A 144 3.39 -0.59 23.64
CA ARG A 144 3.94 -1.54 24.62
C ARG A 144 2.83 -2.09 25.53
N ALA A 145 3.11 -3.22 26.19
CA ALA A 145 2.15 -3.88 27.08
C ALA A 145 1.76 -3.02 28.31
N ASP A 146 2.62 -2.08 28.70
CA ASP A 146 2.36 -1.09 29.76
C ASP A 146 1.57 0.14 29.26
N HIS A 147 1.01 0.06 28.05
CA HIS A 147 0.26 1.12 27.37
C HIS A 147 1.07 2.37 26.99
N THR A 148 2.40 2.35 27.13
CA THR A 148 3.25 3.40 26.56
C THR A 148 3.35 3.25 25.05
N ASN A 149 3.57 4.36 24.36
CA ASN A 149 3.59 4.43 22.90
C ASN A 149 4.89 5.10 22.45
N LYS A 150 5.53 4.57 21.41
CA LYS A 150 6.65 5.22 20.72
C LYS A 150 6.24 5.48 19.28
N ILE A 151 6.52 6.68 18.78
CA ILE A 151 6.28 7.06 17.38
C ILE A 151 7.59 7.57 16.78
N TRP A 152 7.94 7.09 15.59
CA TRP A 152 9.14 7.52 14.86
C TRP A 152 8.82 7.80 13.39
N VAL A 153 9.25 8.95 12.87
CA VAL A 153 9.12 9.34 11.46
C VAL A 153 10.41 9.06 10.68
N PHE A 154 10.31 8.30 9.60
CA PHE A 154 11.40 8.03 8.64
C PHE A 154 11.41 9.05 7.50
N VAL A 155 10.23 9.33 6.94
CA VAL A 155 10.04 10.25 5.81
C VAL A 155 8.82 11.12 6.07
N GLY A 156 8.91 12.41 5.74
CA GLY A 156 7.80 13.36 5.91
C GLY A 156 7.70 13.90 7.33
N ALA A 157 6.47 14.09 7.80
CA ALA A 157 6.18 14.63 9.13
C ALA A 157 4.88 14.07 9.71
N ALA A 158 4.83 13.93 11.03
CA ALA A 158 3.67 13.44 11.77
C ALA A 158 3.31 14.40 12.91
N THR A 159 2.02 14.67 13.09
CA THR A 159 1.53 15.38 14.29
C THR A 159 1.00 14.36 15.28
N VAL A 160 1.67 14.23 16.42
CA VAL A 160 1.31 13.34 17.52
C VAL A 160 0.50 14.14 18.53
N THR A 161 -0.70 13.65 18.85
CA THR A 161 -1.62 14.26 19.81
C THR A 161 -1.87 13.29 20.97
N GLY A 162 -1.50 13.71 22.18
CA GLY A 162 -1.92 13.14 23.46
C GLY A 162 -2.66 14.22 24.26
N LYS A 163 -2.23 14.49 25.50
CA LYS A 163 -2.69 15.68 26.25
C LYS A 163 -2.20 16.99 25.64
N THR A 164 -1.01 16.95 25.03
CA THR A 164 -0.43 18.00 24.21
C THR A 164 -0.27 17.50 22.78
N ALA A 165 0.06 18.40 21.84
CA ALA A 165 0.39 18.03 20.48
C ALA A 165 1.85 18.38 20.18
N ALA A 166 2.54 17.52 19.44
CA ALA A 166 3.90 17.72 18.96
C ALA A 166 4.04 17.25 17.51
N THR A 167 4.79 18.00 16.70
CA THR A 167 5.13 17.59 15.34
C THR A 167 6.51 16.96 15.30
N LEU A 168 6.60 15.79 14.67
CA LEU A 168 7.85 15.08 14.35
C LEU A 168 8.16 15.24 12.88
N THR A 169 9.43 15.44 12.55
CA THR A 169 9.96 15.34 11.19
C THR A 169 10.84 14.11 11.03
N ALA A 170 11.22 13.77 9.80
CA ALA A 170 12.15 12.68 9.50
C ALA A 170 13.35 12.62 10.46
N GLY A 171 13.61 11.41 11.00
CA GLY A 171 14.67 11.12 11.97
C GLY A 171 14.29 11.33 13.44
N GLN A 172 13.11 11.91 13.73
CA GLN A 172 12.66 12.19 15.09
C GLN A 172 11.70 11.14 15.63
N GLU A 173 11.84 10.86 16.92
CA GLU A 173 10.93 10.04 17.70
C GLU A 173 10.36 10.79 18.91
N ILE A 174 9.25 10.28 19.43
CA ILE A 174 8.64 10.70 20.71
C ILE A 174 8.07 9.48 21.42
N ASP A 175 8.13 9.47 22.75
CA ASP A 175 7.36 8.54 23.58
C ASP A 175 6.15 9.25 24.18
N ALA A 176 5.11 8.48 24.45
CA ALA A 176 3.96 8.89 25.24
C ALA A 176 3.66 7.84 26.30
N ASP A 177 3.38 8.28 27.52
CA ASP A 177 2.97 7.37 28.58
C ASP A 177 1.50 6.92 28.46
N ALA A 178 1.08 6.02 29.35
CA ALA A 178 -0.27 5.48 29.37
C ALA A 178 -1.37 6.56 29.56
N ASP A 179 -1.02 7.72 30.13
CA ASP A 179 -1.94 8.84 30.32
C ASP A 179 -1.92 9.82 29.13
N GLY A 180 -1.04 9.62 28.15
CA GLY A 180 -0.91 10.47 26.96
C GLY A 180 -0.07 11.72 27.20
N ASN A 181 0.76 11.75 28.24
CA ASN A 181 1.78 12.80 28.38
C ASN A 181 2.91 12.51 27.38
N LEU A 182 3.25 13.51 26.55
CA LEU A 182 4.29 13.38 25.54
C LEU A 182 5.67 13.71 26.12
N SER A 183 6.69 12.94 25.74
CA SER A 183 8.09 13.28 26.01
C SER A 183 8.57 14.44 25.12
N ASN A 184 9.81 14.89 25.32
CA ASN A 184 10.47 15.74 24.32
C ASN A 184 10.76 14.93 23.04
N GLN A 185 10.74 15.59 21.88
CA GLN A 185 11.23 15.00 20.63
C GLN A 185 12.72 14.71 20.75
N ARG A 186 13.17 13.57 20.22
CA ARG A 186 14.60 13.22 20.18
C ARG A 186 14.97 12.53 18.87
N SER A 187 16.27 12.49 18.58
CA SER A 187 16.76 11.68 17.47
C SER A 187 16.57 10.21 17.80
N ASN A 188 16.15 9.42 16.82
CA ASN A 188 15.89 8.02 17.06
C ASN A 188 17.12 7.26 17.57
N GLN A 189 16.86 6.35 18.53
CA GLN A 189 17.80 5.33 18.94
C GLN A 189 17.36 4.00 18.34
N PHE A 190 18.22 3.40 17.51
CA PHE A 190 17.93 2.11 16.89
C PHE A 190 17.75 1.05 17.99
N GLU A 191 16.58 0.42 18.02
CA GLU A 191 16.29 -0.69 18.92
C GLU A 191 16.60 -2.00 18.19
N THR A 192 17.34 -2.91 18.82
CA THR A 192 17.72 -4.18 18.19
C THR A 192 16.53 -5.06 17.79
N GLN A 193 15.39 -4.90 18.46
CA GLN A 193 14.15 -5.63 18.19
C GLN A 193 13.25 -4.93 17.16
N ASP A 194 13.69 -3.80 16.60
CA ASP A 194 12.93 -3.04 15.63
C ASP A 194 13.28 -3.47 14.20
N PRO A 195 12.37 -4.15 13.48
CA PRO A 195 12.66 -4.60 12.13
C PRO A 195 12.53 -3.50 11.07
N PHE A 196 11.83 -2.41 11.36
CA PHE A 196 11.39 -1.47 10.34
C PHE A 196 12.45 -0.48 9.84
N PRO A 197 13.42 -0.03 10.66
CA PRO A 197 14.46 0.86 10.17
C PRO A 197 15.38 0.16 9.18
N LEU A 198 15.61 -1.13 9.44
CA LEU A 198 16.37 -1.98 8.55
C LEU A 198 15.64 -2.18 7.21
N ALA A 199 14.33 -2.42 7.28
CA ALA A 199 13.48 -2.51 6.11
C ALA A 199 13.42 -1.20 5.32
N ALA A 200 13.30 -0.06 5.99
CA ALA A 200 13.30 1.26 5.36
C ALA A 200 14.65 1.55 4.67
N GLN A 201 15.77 1.25 5.34
CA GLN A 201 17.10 1.37 4.74
C GLN A 201 17.23 0.52 3.47
N CYS A 202 16.77 -0.73 3.53
CA CYS A 202 16.84 -1.65 2.41
C CYS A 202 15.92 -1.28 1.26
N GLY A 203 14.68 -0.91 1.56
CA GLY A 203 13.71 -0.42 0.59
C GLY A 203 14.23 0.82 -0.13
N GLY A 204 14.77 1.80 0.60
CA GLY A 204 15.38 2.99 0.02
C GLY A 204 16.59 2.68 -0.87
N THR A 205 17.47 1.78 -0.41
CA THR A 205 18.66 1.36 -1.17
C THR A 205 18.28 0.65 -2.47
N ALA A 206 17.33 -0.29 -2.43
CA ALA A 206 16.87 -0.99 -3.62
C ALA A 206 16.10 -0.06 -4.58
N SER A 207 15.25 0.82 -4.05
CA SER A 207 14.41 1.71 -4.88
C SER A 207 15.19 2.84 -5.54
N SER A 208 16.37 3.20 -5.01
CA SER A 208 17.20 4.27 -5.57
C SER A 208 17.63 3.98 -7.01
N GLY A 209 17.03 4.69 -7.97
CA GLY A 209 17.29 4.53 -9.41
C GLY A 209 16.42 3.48 -10.10
N ASN A 210 15.44 2.91 -9.40
CA ASN A 210 14.42 2.00 -9.93
C ASN A 210 13.04 2.67 -9.96
N ASN A 211 12.07 2.00 -10.57
CA ASN A 211 10.72 2.57 -10.68
C ASN A 211 9.93 2.41 -9.38
N ALA A 212 9.21 3.46 -9.03
CA ALA A 212 8.28 3.44 -7.91
C ALA A 212 7.20 2.36 -8.15
N GLY A 213 6.92 1.54 -7.13
CA GLY A 213 5.93 0.46 -7.19
C GLY A 213 6.48 -0.93 -7.53
N THR A 214 7.75 -1.05 -7.94
CA THR A 214 8.41 -2.36 -8.16
C THR A 214 9.13 -2.89 -6.92
N ALA A 215 9.23 -2.06 -5.88
CA ALA A 215 9.95 -2.41 -4.67
C ALA A 215 9.18 -3.45 -3.84
N GLN A 216 9.83 -4.57 -3.51
CA GLN A 216 9.33 -5.56 -2.55
C GLN A 216 10.36 -5.73 -1.46
N THR A 217 9.98 -5.41 -0.22
CA THR A 217 10.84 -5.50 0.94
C THR A 217 10.30 -6.54 1.91
N SER A 218 11.11 -7.55 2.20
CA SER A 218 10.87 -8.57 3.20
C SER A 218 11.55 -8.19 4.52
N ILE A 219 10.88 -8.51 5.62
CA ILE A 219 11.42 -8.47 6.97
C ILE A 219 11.56 -9.92 7.42
N SER A 220 12.73 -10.26 7.96
CA SER A 220 13.02 -11.61 8.40
C SER A 220 13.37 -11.66 9.88
N ASP A 221 13.12 -12.84 10.45
CA ASP A 221 13.58 -13.20 11.78
C ASP A 221 15.11 -13.35 11.83
N SER A 222 15.61 -13.59 13.04
CA SER A 222 17.05 -13.71 13.26
C SER A 222 17.62 -15.02 12.70
N ILE A 223 18.72 -14.91 11.93
CA ILE A 223 19.51 -16.06 11.50
C ILE A 223 20.88 -16.07 12.20
N ALA A 224 21.36 -17.24 12.59
CA ALA A 224 22.67 -17.45 13.20
C ALA A 224 23.70 -17.96 12.19
N THR A 225 24.98 -18.05 12.61
CA THR A 225 26.05 -18.63 11.79
C THR A 225 25.66 -19.99 11.21
N GLY A 226 25.78 -20.11 9.89
CA GLY A 226 25.48 -21.34 9.15
C GLY A 226 24.01 -21.49 8.74
N GLN A 227 23.10 -20.69 9.29
CA GLN A 227 21.70 -20.65 8.86
C GLN A 227 21.54 -19.79 7.61
N SER A 228 20.49 -20.10 6.84
CA SER A 228 20.13 -19.38 5.63
C SER A 228 18.63 -19.22 5.51
N GLU A 229 18.21 -18.19 4.80
CA GLU A 229 16.80 -17.92 4.48
C GLU A 229 16.67 -17.49 3.03
N GLU A 230 15.62 -17.98 2.35
CA GLU A 230 15.35 -17.64 0.95
C GLU A 230 14.26 -16.57 0.84
N HIS A 231 14.52 -15.59 -0.03
CA HIS A 231 13.59 -14.53 -0.42
C HIS A 231 13.33 -14.62 -1.92
N VAL A 232 12.07 -14.50 -2.33
CA VAL A 232 11.68 -14.59 -3.74
C VAL A 232 11.15 -13.27 -4.27
N TYR A 233 11.39 -13.02 -5.55
CA TYR A 233 10.85 -11.87 -6.27
C TYR A 233 10.55 -12.23 -7.72
N ASP A 234 9.28 -12.09 -8.09
CA ASP A 234 8.81 -12.31 -9.46
C ASP A 234 8.95 -11.00 -10.25
N SER A 235 9.90 -10.99 -11.20
CA SER A 235 10.34 -9.82 -11.94
C SER A 235 9.97 -9.90 -13.41
N ILE A 236 9.62 -8.76 -13.99
CA ILE A 236 9.29 -8.63 -15.42
C ILE A 236 10.54 -8.35 -16.28
N GLY A 237 11.71 -8.33 -15.64
CA GLY A 237 12.99 -8.01 -16.25
C GLY A 237 13.35 -6.53 -16.17
N GLY A 238 14.45 -6.14 -16.83
CA GLY A 238 15.05 -4.81 -16.71
C GLY A 238 16.25 -4.81 -15.76
N ASN A 239 16.73 -3.65 -15.34
CA ASN A 239 17.77 -3.58 -14.33
C ASN A 239 17.17 -3.93 -12.97
N LEU A 240 17.68 -4.99 -12.35
CA LEU A 240 17.28 -5.43 -11.02
C LEU A 240 18.31 -4.97 -9.99
N THR A 241 17.82 -4.43 -8.87
CA THR A 241 18.61 -4.16 -7.68
C THR A 241 18.09 -5.00 -6.52
N VAL A 242 19.01 -5.65 -5.82
CA VAL A 242 18.75 -6.38 -4.57
C VAL A 242 19.59 -5.76 -3.48
N ALA A 243 18.96 -5.36 -2.37
CA ALA A 243 19.60 -4.85 -1.18
C ALA A 243 19.40 -5.84 -0.02
N LEU A 244 20.46 -6.14 0.72
CA LEU A 244 20.41 -6.86 1.99
C LEU A 244 20.95 -5.94 3.09
N CYS A 245 20.20 -5.79 4.16
CA CYS A 245 20.54 -4.97 5.31
C CYS A 245 20.47 -5.81 6.57
N TYR A 246 21.47 -5.64 7.43
CA TYR A 246 21.59 -6.22 8.77
C TYR A 246 22.30 -5.23 9.70
N PRO A 247 22.01 -5.22 11.01
CA PRO A 247 22.55 -4.25 11.97
C PRO A 247 24.09 -4.18 12.06
N GLY A 248 24.82 -5.30 11.99
CA GLY A 248 26.28 -5.25 12.11
C GLY A 248 27.07 -6.55 12.02
N SER A 249 26.45 -7.74 12.09
CA SER A 249 27.22 -8.99 11.97
C SER A 249 27.65 -9.25 10.51
N LEU A 250 28.35 -10.35 10.24
CA LEU A 250 28.74 -10.71 8.87
C LEU A 250 27.69 -11.63 8.25
N MET A 251 27.00 -11.12 7.23
CA MET A 251 26.10 -11.90 6.38
C MET A 251 26.51 -11.85 4.92
N SER A 252 25.96 -12.77 4.14
CA SER A 252 26.09 -12.81 2.68
C SER A 252 24.73 -13.00 2.03
N VAL A 253 24.59 -12.54 0.80
CA VAL A 253 23.42 -12.80 -0.05
C VAL A 253 23.90 -13.37 -1.38
N THR A 254 23.29 -14.48 -1.80
CA THR A 254 23.43 -15.01 -3.16
C THR A 254 22.11 -14.87 -3.90
N VAL A 255 22.10 -14.06 -4.95
CA VAL A 255 20.96 -13.92 -5.86
C VAL A 255 21.13 -14.89 -7.02
N THR A 256 20.12 -15.72 -7.24
CA THR A 256 20.00 -16.61 -8.40
C THR A 256 18.92 -16.05 -9.33
N ASP A 257 19.29 -15.81 -10.58
CA ASP A 257 18.37 -15.37 -11.63
C ASP A 257 17.59 -16.54 -12.25
N PRO A 258 16.52 -16.28 -13.02
CA PRO A 258 15.70 -17.32 -13.65
C PRO A 258 16.45 -18.27 -14.59
N LEU A 259 17.62 -17.86 -15.11
CA LEU A 259 18.46 -18.65 -16.01
C LEU A 259 19.55 -19.44 -15.24
N GLY A 260 19.54 -19.37 -13.91
CA GLY A 260 20.50 -20.04 -13.03
C GLY A 260 21.80 -19.27 -12.80
N GLY A 261 21.92 -18.05 -13.31
CA GLY A 261 23.06 -17.17 -13.03
C GLY A 261 23.07 -16.75 -11.56
N ARG A 262 24.25 -16.84 -10.92
CA ARG A 262 24.42 -16.57 -9.49
C ARG A 262 25.34 -15.39 -9.26
N ARG A 263 24.96 -14.49 -8.36
CA ARG A 263 25.77 -13.36 -7.90
C ARG A 263 25.76 -13.32 -6.38
N THR A 264 26.92 -13.12 -5.77
CA THR A 264 27.06 -13.11 -4.32
C THR A 264 27.68 -11.80 -3.84
N ALA A 265 27.17 -11.28 -2.74
CA ALA A 265 27.77 -10.17 -2.00
C ALA A 265 27.93 -10.57 -0.53
N GLN A 266 28.99 -10.07 0.11
CA GLN A 266 29.29 -10.24 1.53
C GLN A 266 30.09 -9.01 1.98
N GLY A 267 29.89 -8.54 3.22
CA GLY A 267 30.64 -7.40 3.73
C GLY A 267 29.88 -6.60 4.78
N LYS A 268 29.94 -5.28 4.70
CA LYS A 268 29.16 -4.38 5.57
C LYS A 268 27.80 -4.08 4.93
N SER A 269 26.78 -4.04 5.78
CA SER A 269 25.44 -3.57 5.41
C SER A 269 25.46 -2.07 5.02
N PRO A 270 24.68 -1.62 4.02
CA PRO A 270 23.82 -2.44 3.15
C PRO A 270 24.63 -3.09 2.02
N LEU A 271 24.41 -4.40 1.79
CA LEU A 271 24.93 -5.09 0.61
C LEU A 271 24.01 -4.85 -0.57
N THR A 272 24.59 -4.52 -1.73
CA THR A 272 23.82 -4.28 -2.96
C THR A 272 24.33 -5.17 -4.09
N ILE A 273 23.41 -5.88 -4.75
CA ILE A 273 23.66 -6.57 -6.02
C ILE A 273 22.84 -5.89 -7.10
N LYS A 274 23.51 -5.48 -8.18
CA LYS A 274 22.87 -4.96 -9.40
C LYS A 274 23.01 -5.97 -10.53
N ILE A 275 21.91 -6.28 -11.19
CA ILE A 275 21.85 -7.17 -12.34
C ILE A 275 21.34 -6.35 -13.52
N PRO A 276 22.22 -5.88 -14.41
CA PRO A 276 21.78 -5.14 -15.58
C PRO A 276 21.08 -6.08 -16.56
N ASN A 277 20.04 -5.59 -17.25
CA ASN A 277 19.26 -6.35 -18.23
C ASN A 277 18.84 -7.74 -17.72
N ALA A 278 18.39 -7.80 -16.48
CA ALA A 278 17.94 -9.01 -15.83
C ALA A 278 16.73 -9.60 -16.59
N PRO A 279 16.70 -10.91 -16.87
CA PRO A 279 15.59 -11.54 -17.58
C PRO A 279 14.30 -11.59 -16.75
N PRO A 280 13.11 -11.63 -17.38
CA PRO A 280 11.86 -11.87 -16.65
C PRO A 280 11.85 -13.26 -16.02
N GLY A 281 11.28 -13.38 -14.82
CA GLY A 281 11.10 -14.63 -14.09
C GLY A 281 11.28 -14.49 -12.58
N ARG A 282 11.32 -15.63 -11.89
CA ARG A 282 11.50 -15.72 -10.45
C ARG A 282 12.96 -15.63 -10.03
N TYR A 283 13.27 -14.62 -9.23
CA TYR A 283 14.57 -14.45 -8.57
C TYR A 283 14.54 -15.03 -7.17
N ARG A 284 15.67 -15.58 -6.72
CA ARG A 284 15.86 -16.10 -5.36
C ARG A 284 17.06 -15.46 -4.72
N ALA A 285 16.89 -14.76 -3.62
CA ALA A 285 17.98 -14.28 -2.78
C ALA A 285 18.11 -15.18 -1.55
N MET A 286 19.20 -15.94 -1.49
CA MET A 286 19.56 -16.75 -0.33
C MET A 286 20.46 -15.92 0.58
N VAL A 287 19.94 -15.50 1.72
CA VAL A 287 20.70 -14.83 2.78
C VAL A 287 21.32 -15.90 3.67
N ARG A 288 22.59 -15.71 4.07
CA ARG A 288 23.30 -16.65 4.94
C ARG A 288 24.06 -15.91 6.05
N GLY A 289 23.91 -16.38 7.29
CA GLY A 289 24.70 -15.95 8.43
C GLY A 289 26.12 -16.51 8.34
N VAL A 290 27.13 -15.64 8.22
CA VAL A 290 28.55 -16.03 8.06
C VAL A 290 29.28 -15.98 9.40
N ASP A 291 29.20 -14.85 10.10
CA ASP A 291 29.61 -14.72 11.50
C ASP A 291 28.55 -13.88 12.21
N VAL A 292 27.55 -14.57 12.78
CA VAL A 292 26.38 -13.99 13.43
C VAL A 292 26.19 -14.68 14.78
N ARG A 293 26.77 -14.10 15.84
CA ARG A 293 26.69 -14.66 17.20
C ARG A 293 25.31 -14.40 17.80
N GLY A 294 24.60 -15.45 18.18
CA GLY A 294 23.31 -15.34 18.87
C GLY A 294 22.10 -15.04 17.97
N GLY A 295 22.31 -14.97 16.65
CA GLY A 295 21.28 -14.62 15.68
C GLY A 295 21.13 -13.12 15.50
N GLU A 296 20.82 -12.69 14.27
CA GLU A 296 20.55 -11.29 13.95
C GLU A 296 19.48 -11.21 12.85
N PRO A 297 18.50 -10.30 12.96
CA PRO A 297 17.48 -10.11 11.93
C PRO A 297 18.08 -9.44 10.69
N HIS A 298 17.42 -9.64 9.55
CA HIS A 298 17.79 -8.97 8.31
C HIS A 298 16.56 -8.49 7.53
N SER A 299 16.81 -7.62 6.55
CA SER A 299 15.82 -7.25 5.55
C SER A 299 16.40 -7.40 4.16
N VAL A 300 15.58 -7.89 3.23
CA VAL A 300 15.91 -7.99 1.81
C VAL A 300 14.93 -7.13 1.04
N SER A 301 15.42 -6.31 0.12
CA SER A 301 14.56 -5.57 -0.81
C SER A 301 14.98 -5.80 -2.25
N PHE A 302 14.00 -6.05 -3.10
CA PHE A 302 14.12 -6.10 -4.56
C PHE A 302 13.48 -4.85 -5.15
N ALA A 303 13.99 -4.37 -6.28
CA ALA A 303 13.33 -3.36 -7.11
C ALA A 303 13.85 -3.43 -8.55
N THR A 304 13.04 -3.01 -9.52
CA THR A 304 13.39 -2.95 -10.94
C THR A 304 13.04 -1.61 -11.60
N ASP A 305 13.75 -1.26 -12.66
CA ASP A 305 13.48 -0.09 -13.51
C ASP A 305 12.60 -0.38 -14.74
N ALA A 306 12.01 -1.57 -14.75
CA ALA A 306 10.86 -2.03 -15.51
C ALA A 306 9.98 -0.91 -16.10
N ALA A 307 10.20 -0.59 -17.39
CA ALA A 307 9.71 0.62 -18.04
C ALA A 307 8.20 0.85 -17.92
N CYS A 308 7.81 2.10 -17.65
CA CYS A 308 6.42 2.54 -17.63
C CYS A 308 5.91 2.85 -19.03
N VAL A 309 5.71 1.80 -19.82
CA VAL A 309 5.23 1.85 -21.21
C VAL A 309 4.18 0.78 -21.45
N GLU A 310 3.43 0.92 -22.55
CA GLU A 310 2.54 -0.13 -23.02
C GLU A 310 3.32 -1.39 -23.39
N GLY A 311 2.82 -2.53 -22.94
CA GLY A 311 3.43 -3.84 -23.15
C GLY A 311 2.93 -4.84 -22.11
N ASN A 312 2.43 -5.96 -22.61
CA ASN A 312 2.12 -7.11 -21.76
C ASN A 312 3.28 -8.09 -21.82
N VAL A 313 3.70 -8.59 -20.66
CA VAL A 313 4.69 -9.66 -20.53
C VAL A 313 3.99 -10.84 -19.91
N ASP A 314 4.02 -12.00 -20.56
CA ASP A 314 3.61 -13.28 -19.98
C ASP A 314 4.65 -14.31 -20.38
N THR A 315 5.42 -14.79 -19.41
CA THR A 315 6.44 -15.82 -19.63
C THR A 315 5.95 -17.22 -19.26
N GLY A 316 4.67 -17.36 -18.90
CA GLY A 316 4.12 -18.56 -18.27
C GLY A 316 4.42 -18.69 -16.77
N GLY A 317 5.37 -17.90 -16.24
CA GLY A 317 5.67 -17.86 -14.80
C GLY A 317 5.46 -16.47 -14.18
N VAL A 318 5.85 -15.40 -14.88
CA VAL A 318 5.59 -14.03 -14.47
C VAL A 318 4.68 -13.34 -15.48
N VAL A 319 3.77 -12.51 -14.96
CA VAL A 319 2.80 -11.76 -15.76
C VAL A 319 2.89 -10.29 -15.42
N ARG A 320 2.89 -9.44 -16.45
CA ARG A 320 2.68 -7.99 -16.36
C ARG A 320 1.68 -7.57 -17.39
N GLN A 321 0.65 -6.89 -16.92
CA GLN A 321 -0.31 -6.21 -17.76
C GLN A 321 -0.16 -4.71 -17.56
N THR A 322 -0.01 -3.98 -18.67
CA THR A 322 -0.02 -2.52 -18.64
C THR A 322 -1.19 -2.02 -19.48
N LEU A 323 -1.88 -1.02 -18.95
CA LEU A 323 -3.05 -0.44 -19.59
C LEU A 323 -2.88 1.08 -19.62
N SER A 324 -2.73 1.61 -20.83
CA SER A 324 -2.70 3.06 -21.04
C SER A 324 -4.11 3.64 -21.17
N ASN A 325 -4.21 4.96 -21.04
CA ASN A 325 -5.47 5.68 -21.24
C ASN A 325 -6.12 5.39 -22.60
N SER A 326 -5.33 5.33 -23.67
CA SER A 326 -5.82 5.10 -25.04
C SER A 326 -6.32 3.66 -25.22
N GLN A 327 -5.60 2.67 -24.69
CA GLN A 327 -6.00 1.26 -24.78
C GLN A 327 -7.33 1.03 -24.05
N ILE A 328 -7.48 1.57 -22.84
CA ILE A 328 -8.72 1.41 -22.07
C ILE A 328 -9.86 2.17 -22.77
N ALA A 329 -9.63 3.39 -23.26
CA ALA A 329 -10.63 4.15 -24.01
C ALA A 329 -11.08 3.43 -25.30
N ASN A 330 -10.15 2.82 -26.03
CA ASN A 330 -10.43 2.06 -27.25
C ASN A 330 -11.23 0.79 -26.95
N ALA A 331 -10.86 0.02 -25.93
CA ALA A 331 -11.61 -1.17 -25.52
C ALA A 331 -13.06 -0.82 -25.14
N LEU A 332 -13.26 0.31 -24.46
CA LEU A 332 -14.60 0.78 -24.08
C LEU A 332 -15.38 1.34 -25.27
N SER A 333 -14.71 2.02 -26.21
CA SER A 333 -15.34 2.45 -27.48
C SER A 333 -15.85 1.27 -28.29
N GLN A 334 -15.08 0.18 -28.36
CA GLN A 334 -15.48 -1.07 -29.01
C GLN A 334 -16.68 -1.74 -28.34
N SER A 335 -16.90 -1.49 -27.04
CA SER A 335 -18.09 -1.95 -26.30
C SER A 335 -19.34 -1.08 -26.55
N GLY A 336 -19.26 -0.07 -27.41
CA GLY A 336 -20.38 0.79 -27.80
C GLY A 336 -20.48 2.12 -27.03
N ALA A 337 -19.49 2.47 -26.20
CA ALA A 337 -19.43 3.77 -25.54
C ALA A 337 -18.93 4.87 -26.49
N THR A 338 -19.58 6.03 -26.49
CA THR A 338 -19.15 7.19 -27.30
C THR A 338 -18.71 8.35 -26.41
N GLY A 339 -17.89 9.27 -26.92
CA GLY A 339 -17.41 10.43 -26.13
C GLY A 339 -16.55 10.03 -24.93
N VAL A 340 -15.84 8.89 -25.00
CA VAL A 340 -15.07 8.35 -23.89
C VAL A 340 -13.84 9.22 -23.61
N THR A 341 -13.75 9.77 -22.41
CA THR A 341 -12.53 10.34 -21.83
C THR A 341 -12.14 9.54 -20.61
N LEU A 342 -10.91 9.00 -20.60
CA LEU A 342 -10.39 8.21 -19.50
C LEU A 342 -8.99 8.67 -19.11
N GLN A 343 -8.72 8.67 -17.81
CA GLN A 343 -7.43 9.02 -17.27
C GLN A 343 -7.07 8.15 -16.05
N VAL A 344 -5.97 7.41 -16.15
CA VAL A 344 -5.23 6.91 -14.99
C VAL A 344 -4.64 8.12 -14.26
N GLN A 345 -5.06 8.32 -13.01
CA GLN A 345 -4.73 9.49 -12.22
C GLN A 345 -3.45 9.28 -11.40
N GLY A 346 -2.52 10.22 -11.55
CA GLY A 346 -1.30 10.27 -10.75
C GLY A 346 -0.37 9.06 -10.94
N ALA A 347 0.73 9.08 -10.20
CA ALA A 347 1.54 7.88 -9.96
C ALA A 347 1.30 7.45 -8.52
N SER A 348 1.17 6.15 -8.29
CA SER A 348 0.99 5.54 -6.97
C SER A 348 1.73 4.21 -6.97
N THR A 349 2.40 3.88 -5.86
CA THR A 349 3.23 2.68 -5.77
C THR A 349 2.44 1.40 -5.54
N ASN A 350 1.23 1.51 -5.00
CA ASN A 350 0.48 0.36 -4.47
C ASN A 350 -1.01 0.37 -4.86
N SER A 351 -1.41 1.30 -5.73
CA SER A 351 -2.76 1.37 -6.27
C SER A 351 -2.74 2.06 -7.64
N ALA A 352 -3.86 2.02 -8.34
CA ALA A 352 -4.04 2.77 -9.56
C ALA A 352 -5.48 3.27 -9.65
N ARG A 353 -5.64 4.58 -9.77
CA ARG A 353 -6.94 5.23 -9.90
C ARG A 353 -7.27 5.51 -11.35
N ILE A 354 -8.48 5.19 -11.77
CA ILE A 354 -9.00 5.49 -13.10
C ILE A 354 -10.21 6.40 -12.96
N PHE A 355 -10.15 7.55 -13.61
CA PHE A 355 -11.29 8.43 -13.83
C PHE A 355 -11.81 8.26 -15.25
N TYR A 356 -13.13 8.16 -15.39
CA TYR A 356 -13.78 7.94 -16.67
C TYR A 356 -15.02 8.82 -16.81
N HIS A 357 -15.24 9.27 -18.04
CA HIS A 357 -16.48 9.88 -18.48
C HIS A 357 -16.84 9.39 -19.89
N SER A 358 -18.13 9.17 -20.15
CA SER A 358 -18.65 8.83 -21.48
C SER A 358 -20.11 9.21 -21.66
N GLU A 359 -20.56 9.10 -22.91
CA GLU A 359 -21.96 9.18 -23.33
C GLU A 359 -22.43 7.81 -23.82
N LEU A 360 -23.31 7.17 -23.04
CA LEU A 360 -23.93 5.88 -23.38
C LEU A 360 -25.38 6.11 -23.79
N GLY A 361 -25.67 6.05 -25.09
CA GLY A 361 -27.02 6.31 -25.63
C GLY A 361 -27.53 7.73 -25.33
N GLY A 362 -26.65 8.74 -25.38
CA GLY A 362 -26.97 10.15 -25.06
C GLY A 362 -27.16 10.43 -23.57
N THR A 363 -26.68 9.53 -22.70
CA THR A 363 -26.69 9.70 -21.25
C THR A 363 -25.26 9.84 -20.74
N PRO A 364 -24.90 10.99 -20.12
CA PRO A 364 -23.59 11.18 -19.54
C PRO A 364 -23.40 10.26 -18.34
N ILE A 365 -22.30 9.52 -18.34
CA ILE A 365 -21.88 8.65 -17.25
C ILE A 365 -20.45 9.01 -16.86
N THR A 366 -20.22 9.18 -15.56
CA THR A 366 -18.88 9.39 -14.99
C THR A 366 -18.65 8.39 -13.87
N TRP A 367 -17.48 7.76 -13.85
CA TRP A 367 -17.08 6.91 -12.73
C TRP A 367 -15.62 7.07 -12.35
N THR A 368 -15.32 6.70 -11.11
CA THR A 368 -13.96 6.59 -10.58
C THR A 368 -13.80 5.22 -9.96
N ILE A 369 -12.73 4.52 -10.36
CA ILE A 369 -12.40 3.18 -9.86
C ILE A 369 -10.97 3.18 -9.35
N ASP A 370 -10.77 2.60 -8.17
CA ASP A 370 -9.45 2.33 -7.60
C ASP A 370 -9.14 0.84 -7.70
N PHE A 371 -7.98 0.52 -8.25
CA PHE A 371 -7.40 -0.83 -8.36
C PHE A 371 -6.25 -0.98 -7.37
N TYR A 372 -6.15 -2.12 -6.71
CA TYR A 372 -5.08 -2.42 -5.76
C TYR A 372 -4.82 -3.93 -5.68
N ALA A 373 -3.65 -4.32 -5.16
CA ALA A 373 -3.35 -5.73 -4.93
C ALA A 373 -4.09 -6.21 -3.66
N ALA A 374 -5.02 -7.16 -3.83
CA ALA A 374 -5.66 -7.90 -2.75
C ALA A 374 -5.17 -9.36 -2.80
N THR A 375 -3.85 -9.52 -2.79
CA THR A 375 -3.12 -10.76 -3.10
C THR A 375 -3.77 -11.98 -2.43
N PRO A 376 -4.11 -13.03 -3.21
CA PRO A 376 -3.72 -13.27 -4.62
C PRO A 376 -4.63 -12.61 -5.67
N ASN A 377 -5.61 -11.80 -5.28
CA ASN A 377 -6.63 -11.26 -6.17
C ASN A 377 -6.38 -9.80 -6.56
N LEU A 378 -7.07 -9.35 -7.61
CA LEU A 378 -7.20 -7.92 -7.91
C LEU A 378 -8.33 -7.31 -7.06
N GLY A 379 -8.00 -6.30 -6.27
CA GLY A 379 -8.96 -5.46 -5.58
C GLY A 379 -9.49 -4.36 -6.49
N VAL A 380 -10.80 -4.12 -6.46
CA VAL A 380 -11.47 -3.08 -7.24
C VAL A 380 -12.52 -2.38 -6.38
N VAL A 381 -12.46 -1.05 -6.29
CA VAL A 381 -13.46 -0.24 -5.60
C VAL A 381 -14.00 0.83 -6.55
N LEU A 382 -15.33 0.84 -6.75
CA LEU A 382 -16.04 1.91 -7.45
C LEU A 382 -16.36 3.04 -6.46
N THR A 383 -15.68 4.18 -6.62
CA THR A 383 -15.77 5.32 -5.70
C THR A 383 -16.73 6.40 -6.19
N GLN A 384 -17.08 6.43 -7.47
CA GLN A 384 -18.19 7.25 -7.93
C GLN A 384 -18.84 6.62 -9.14
N LEU A 385 -20.17 6.73 -9.19
CA LEU A 385 -20.96 6.52 -10.40
C LEU A 385 -22.00 7.63 -10.48
N THR A 386 -21.91 8.42 -11.54
CA THR A 386 -22.83 9.51 -11.85
C THR A 386 -23.51 9.21 -13.17
N VAL A 387 -24.84 9.25 -13.21
CA VAL A 387 -25.65 9.07 -14.43
C VAL A 387 -26.51 10.32 -14.60
N ARG A 388 -26.36 11.04 -15.72
CA ARG A 388 -27.03 12.34 -15.96
C ARG A 388 -26.80 13.38 -14.86
N GLY A 389 -25.61 13.40 -14.27
CA GLY A 389 -25.29 14.31 -13.15
C GLY A 389 -25.82 13.87 -11.77
N PHE A 390 -26.58 12.77 -11.69
CA PHE A 390 -27.06 12.23 -10.41
C PHE A 390 -26.14 11.12 -9.91
N ASN A 391 -25.69 11.23 -8.66
CA ASN A 391 -24.89 10.22 -7.99
C ASN A 391 -25.77 9.02 -7.62
N VAL A 392 -25.49 7.86 -8.20
CA VAL A 392 -26.18 6.63 -7.85
C VAL A 392 -25.48 6.06 -6.61
N LYS A 393 -26.18 6.05 -5.45
CA LYS A 393 -25.62 5.51 -4.21
C LYS A 393 -25.06 4.09 -4.45
N THR A 394 -23.83 3.87 -4.01
CA THR A 394 -22.93 2.73 -4.26
C THR A 394 -23.39 1.37 -3.70
N GLN A 395 -24.70 1.08 -3.62
CA GLN A 395 -25.21 -0.26 -3.31
C GLN A 395 -25.19 -1.24 -4.52
N LEU A 396 -24.37 -0.96 -5.54
CA LEU A 396 -24.25 -1.77 -6.74
C LEU A 396 -22.87 -2.44 -6.89
N VAL A 397 -22.14 -2.63 -5.79
CA VAL A 397 -20.88 -3.41 -5.79
C VAL A 397 -21.12 -4.92 -6.00
N SER A 398 -22.38 -5.39 -5.98
CA SER A 398 -22.72 -6.80 -6.24
C SER A 398 -23.23 -7.10 -7.67
N ARG A 399 -23.33 -6.12 -8.59
CA ARG A 399 -23.94 -6.36 -9.92
C ARG A 399 -23.18 -5.84 -11.14
N LEU A 400 -22.03 -5.19 -10.98
CA LEU A 400 -21.11 -4.98 -12.11
C LEU A 400 -20.64 -6.28 -12.80
N PRO A 401 -20.58 -7.45 -12.13
CA PRO A 401 -20.40 -8.74 -12.82
C PRO A 401 -21.49 -9.07 -13.86
N GLN A 402 -22.69 -8.48 -13.75
CA GLN A 402 -23.85 -8.88 -14.55
C GLN A 402 -24.15 -7.97 -15.75
N ALA A 403 -23.58 -6.76 -15.80
CA ALA A 403 -23.82 -5.83 -16.92
C ALA A 403 -22.82 -5.96 -18.07
N THR A 404 -21.63 -6.52 -17.82
CA THR A 404 -20.57 -6.76 -18.82
C THR A 404 -20.40 -8.22 -19.20
N GLY A 405 -21.15 -9.14 -18.58
CA GLY A 405 -20.94 -10.58 -18.76
C GLY A 405 -19.56 -11.08 -18.30
N GLN A 406 -18.78 -10.25 -17.59
CA GLN A 406 -17.48 -10.61 -17.04
C GLN A 406 -17.50 -10.43 -15.52
N SER A 407 -17.56 -11.57 -14.83
CA SER A 407 -17.38 -11.68 -13.39
C SER A 407 -15.98 -11.23 -13.00
N GLY A 408 -15.84 -9.95 -12.62
CA GLY A 408 -14.53 -9.37 -12.37
C GLY A 408 -13.69 -9.29 -13.64
N VAL A 409 -12.65 -8.47 -13.65
CA VAL A 409 -11.57 -8.71 -14.60
C VAL A 409 -11.01 -10.08 -14.20
N SER A 410 -11.28 -11.14 -14.97
CA SER A 410 -10.79 -12.47 -14.62
C SER A 410 -9.27 -12.47 -14.78
N ILE A 411 -8.57 -12.31 -13.67
CA ILE A 411 -7.13 -12.49 -13.62
C ILE A 411 -6.89 -13.99 -13.41
N ASP A 412 -6.18 -14.61 -14.33
CA ASP A 412 -5.85 -16.04 -14.35
C ASP A 412 -4.46 -16.32 -13.72
N PHE A 413 -3.97 -15.39 -12.91
CA PHE A 413 -2.70 -15.41 -12.20
C PHE A 413 -2.84 -14.75 -10.82
N SER A 414 -1.92 -15.06 -9.89
CA SER A 414 -1.88 -14.42 -8.57
C SER A 414 -1.35 -13.00 -8.69
N VAL A 415 -2.13 -12.01 -8.25
CA VAL A 415 -1.73 -10.60 -8.25
C VAL A 415 -0.75 -10.33 -7.11
N ASP A 416 0.45 -9.88 -7.47
CA ASP A 416 1.48 -9.51 -6.50
C ASP A 416 1.49 -8.00 -6.25
N ARG A 417 1.32 -7.21 -7.32
CA ARG A 417 1.43 -5.73 -7.27
C ARG A 417 0.46 -5.06 -8.22
N VAL A 418 -0.08 -3.94 -7.78
CA VAL A 418 -0.86 -3.01 -8.61
C VAL A 418 -0.36 -1.62 -8.32
N TYR A 419 -0.03 -0.87 -9.37
CA TYR A 419 0.52 0.48 -9.22
C TYR A 419 0.23 1.31 -10.47
N SER A 420 0.39 2.62 -10.38
CA SER A 420 0.31 3.52 -11.53
C SER A 420 1.59 4.34 -11.67
N CYS A 421 1.98 4.56 -12.91
CA CYS A 421 3.15 5.38 -13.22
C CYS A 421 2.93 6.24 -14.46
N ARG A 422 3.85 7.20 -14.67
CA ARG A 422 3.81 8.11 -15.82
C ARG A 422 4.59 7.50 -16.98
N GLY A 423 3.89 7.17 -18.05
CA GLY A 423 4.47 6.81 -19.33
C GLY A 423 4.53 7.97 -20.32
N PRO A 424 5.07 7.74 -21.52
CA PRO A 424 5.25 8.78 -22.55
C PRO A 424 3.96 9.48 -22.97
N SER A 425 2.83 8.77 -22.92
CA SER A 425 1.53 9.24 -23.40
C SER A 425 0.51 9.49 -22.27
N GLY A 426 0.97 9.53 -21.01
CA GLY A 426 0.12 9.76 -19.84
C GLY A 426 0.28 8.70 -18.76
N GLY A 427 -0.72 8.59 -17.89
CA GLY A 427 -0.74 7.57 -16.83
C GLY A 427 -0.91 6.16 -17.40
N ILE A 428 -0.25 5.19 -16.77
CA ILE A 428 -0.35 3.77 -17.07
C ILE A 428 -0.72 3.04 -15.79
N LEU A 429 -1.76 2.21 -15.87
CA LEU A 429 -2.09 1.20 -14.86
C LEU A 429 -1.18 -0.01 -15.09
N VAL A 430 -0.55 -0.50 -14.04
CA VAL A 430 0.27 -1.71 -14.06
C VAL A 430 -0.27 -2.74 -13.08
N ILE A 431 -0.43 -3.98 -13.55
CA ILE A 431 -0.78 -5.15 -12.75
C ILE A 431 0.31 -6.19 -12.98
N GLU A 432 0.96 -6.62 -11.91
CA GLU A 432 1.99 -7.66 -11.95
C GLU A 432 1.60 -8.84 -11.07
N GLY A 433 2.04 -10.03 -11.47
CA GLY A 433 1.76 -11.25 -10.75
C GLY A 433 2.53 -12.46 -11.27
N HIS A 434 2.16 -13.63 -10.75
CA HIS A 434 2.76 -14.90 -11.12
C HIS A 434 1.72 -16.01 -11.27
N ARG A 435 2.09 -17.04 -12.04
CA ARG A 435 1.26 -18.23 -12.29
C ARG A 435 1.65 -19.41 -11.40
#